data_AF-A0AAD7X9R6-F1
#
_entry.id   AF-A0AAD7X9R6-F1
#
_cell.length_a   1.000
_cell.length_b   1.000
_cell.length_c   1.000
_cell.angle_alpha   90.00
_cell.angle_beta   90.00
_cell.angle_gamma   90.00
#
_symmetry.space_group_name_H-M   'P 1'
#
loop_
_entity.id
_entity.type
_entity.pdbx_description
1 polymer ?
#
loop_
_entity_poly.entity_id
_entity_poly.type
_entity_poly.pdbx_seq_one_letter_code
_entity_poly.pdbx_strand_id
1 'polypeptide(L)'
;MLRTTTSTTSRLARLSNSRIIRSSNPICVKSTMSVPDQHIYPHATARAAQTVEQHQEPQDLFCPFVQRTWIALEERGIPYQYKEVNPYKKEKHFLDINPKGLVPAIEYKGKALYESLILMEFFEDAFPEYKPRLLPDDPFDRAYVRLWVDHVAKQVVPAFMRTVMAQEPEKQKENLEEYYKALRAFTDKVKGPYFLGEQFSLVDAALAPWVVRDYIIAENRGYSREAVGDKWKAYAEKVETRESVLKTISEKEHYAEIYARYLRNEAQSEAAKAMRAGRPF
;
A
#
# COMPACT_ATOMS: atom_id res chain seq x y z
N MET A 1 7.91 4.77 0.39
CA MET A 1 9.00 3.94 0.97
C MET A 1 8.76 3.82 2.47
N LEU A 2 9.08 2.70 3.13
CA LEU A 2 8.60 2.34 4.49
C LEU A 2 9.71 1.52 5.24
N ARG A 3 10.44 2.10 6.24
CA ARG A 3 11.49 1.47 7.10
C ARG A 3 11.15 1.25 8.60
N THR A 4 11.37 0.04 9.10
CA THR A 4 10.94 -0.51 10.40
C THR A 4 12.06 -0.58 11.46
N THR A 5 11.85 -0.23 12.74
CA THR A 5 12.79 -0.58 13.85
C THR A 5 12.09 -0.90 15.17
N THR A 6 12.55 -1.94 15.87
CA THR A 6 12.14 -2.36 17.23
C THR A 6 13.22 -2.06 18.28
N SER A 7 12.82 -1.77 19.51
CA SER A 7 13.69 -1.38 20.64
C SER A 7 13.39 -2.20 21.89
N THR A 8 14.43 -2.76 22.53
CA THR A 8 14.38 -3.27 23.90
C THR A 8 15.64 -2.83 24.65
N THR A 9 15.49 -2.13 25.77
CA THR A 9 16.56 -1.54 26.60
C THR A 9 16.78 -2.37 27.86
N SER A 10 18.03 -2.63 28.26
CA SER A 10 18.35 -3.07 29.63
C SER A 10 19.74 -2.60 30.10
N ARG A 11 19.71 -1.85 31.21
CA ARG A 11 20.67 -1.64 32.33
C ARG A 11 22.18 -1.47 32.07
N LEU A 12 22.67 -0.28 32.45
CA LEU A 12 24.06 0.07 32.75
C LEU A 12 24.47 -0.34 34.18
N ALA A 13 25.68 -0.86 34.33
CA ALA A 13 26.45 -0.87 35.57
C ALA A 13 27.85 -0.27 35.30
N ARG A 14 28.36 0.49 36.29
CA ARG A 14 29.58 1.31 36.30
C ARG A 14 30.86 0.45 36.43
N LEU A 15 32.00 0.92 35.90
CA LEU A 15 33.18 1.42 36.66
C LEU A 15 34.51 1.47 35.84
N SER A 16 35.23 2.57 36.08
CA SER A 16 36.68 2.81 36.19
C SER A 16 37.69 2.65 35.02
N ASN A 17 38.36 3.80 34.77
CA ASN A 17 39.69 4.11 34.20
C ASN A 17 40.79 3.03 34.18
N SER A 18 41.60 3.00 33.09
CA SER A 18 43.06 3.28 33.11
C SER A 18 43.75 3.07 31.73
N ARG A 19 44.97 3.60 31.59
CA ARG A 19 45.72 4.00 30.38
C ARG A 19 46.60 2.91 29.70
N ILE A 20 46.66 2.95 28.35
CA ILE A 20 47.81 2.92 27.38
C ILE A 20 48.89 1.78 27.46
N ILE A 21 49.15 1.08 26.33
CA ILE A 21 50.42 0.94 25.52
C ILE A 21 50.28 -0.17 24.42
N ARG A 22 50.88 0.07 23.22
CA ARG A 22 50.97 -0.74 21.96
C ARG A 22 51.79 -2.06 22.14
N SER A 23 51.85 -3.11 21.31
CA SER A 23 51.68 -3.35 19.85
C SER A 23 51.61 -4.86 19.52
N SER A 24 51.33 -5.19 18.24
CA SER A 24 51.62 -6.42 17.49
C SER A 24 50.43 -7.37 17.16
N ASN A 25 50.22 -7.55 15.85
CA ASN A 25 49.07 -8.13 15.11
C ASN A 25 48.59 -9.52 15.54
N PRO A 26 47.29 -9.80 15.30
CA PRO A 26 46.99 -10.90 14.38
C PRO A 26 45.84 -10.63 13.39
N ILE A 27 46.04 -11.17 12.17
CA ILE A 27 45.02 -11.74 11.27
C ILE A 27 44.00 -10.77 10.65
N CYS A 28 44.14 -10.61 9.33
CA CYS A 28 43.22 -9.91 8.43
C CYS A 28 41.87 -10.64 8.37
N VAL A 29 40.88 -10.15 9.12
CA VAL A 29 39.46 -10.40 8.85
C VAL A 29 38.96 -9.22 8.03
N LYS A 30 38.47 -9.48 6.82
CA LYS A 30 37.80 -8.47 5.98
C LYS A 30 36.52 -8.00 6.68
N SER A 31 36.65 -6.98 7.53
CA SER A 31 35.54 -6.17 8.03
C SER A 31 35.10 -5.24 6.91
N THR A 32 33.91 -5.46 6.36
CA THR A 32 33.22 -4.42 5.58
C THR A 32 32.92 -3.29 6.55
N MET A 33 33.81 -2.29 6.61
CA MET A 33 33.60 -1.10 7.41
C MET A 33 32.35 -0.39 6.89
N SER A 34 31.28 -0.41 7.68
CA SER A 34 30.18 0.55 7.54
C SER A 34 30.77 1.95 7.53
N VAL A 35 30.30 2.80 6.63
CA VAL A 35 30.77 4.19 6.48
C VAL A 35 30.70 4.86 7.86
N PRO A 36 31.83 5.35 8.42
CA PRO A 36 31.80 6.14 9.64
C PRO A 36 30.82 7.29 9.43
N ASP A 37 30.00 7.57 10.43
CA ASP A 37 29.10 8.72 10.49
C ASP A 37 27.74 8.61 9.75
N GLN A 38 27.38 7.46 9.18
CA GLN A 38 26.04 7.26 8.58
C GLN A 38 24.85 7.47 9.55
N HIS A 39 25.14 7.50 10.86
CA HIS A 39 24.16 7.71 11.93
C HIS A 39 24.25 9.10 12.57
N ILE A 40 25.16 9.95 12.10
CA ILE A 40 25.37 11.28 12.66
C ILE A 40 24.36 12.23 11.99
N TYR A 41 23.24 12.42 12.69
CA TYR A 41 22.15 13.35 12.39
C TYR A 41 21.40 13.07 11.07
N PRO A 42 20.50 12.06 11.02
CA PRO A 42 19.75 11.69 9.82
C PRO A 42 18.68 12.72 9.39
N HIS A 43 18.50 13.78 10.18
CA HIS A 43 17.51 14.82 9.97
C HIS A 43 18.12 16.19 10.25
N ALA A 44 17.74 17.17 9.43
CA ALA A 44 18.13 18.56 9.64
C ALA A 44 17.62 19.05 10.99
N THR A 45 18.41 19.87 11.69
CA THR A 45 18.04 20.50 12.97
C THR A 45 18.06 22.02 12.86
N ALA A 46 17.46 22.70 13.84
CA ALA A 46 17.40 24.16 13.91
C ALA A 46 16.84 24.80 12.62
N ARG A 47 17.50 25.84 12.09
CA ARG A 47 17.04 26.57 10.90
C ARG A 47 16.96 25.69 9.64
N ALA A 48 17.79 24.64 9.57
CA ALA A 48 17.74 23.68 8.47
C ALA A 48 16.50 22.76 8.58
N ALA A 49 16.04 22.42 9.79
CA ALA A 49 14.77 21.71 9.98
C ALA A 49 13.60 22.56 9.46
N GLN A 50 13.57 23.85 9.80
CA GLN A 50 12.54 24.79 9.32
C GLN A 50 12.56 24.94 7.80
N THR A 51 13.74 24.93 7.18
CA THR A 51 13.89 24.96 5.72
C THR A 51 13.41 23.66 5.06
N VAL A 52 13.67 22.51 5.69
CA VAL A 52 13.18 21.20 5.23
C VAL A 52 11.66 21.11 5.36
N GLU A 53 11.09 21.59 6.46
CA GLU A 53 9.65 21.62 6.73
C GLU A 53 8.92 22.58 5.77
N GLN A 54 9.54 23.72 5.42
CA GLN A 54 9.05 24.67 4.41
C GLN A 54 9.17 24.19 2.96
N HIS A 55 9.94 23.12 2.71
CA HIS A 55 10.14 22.54 1.38
C HIS A 55 9.66 21.09 1.25
N GLN A 56 9.03 20.55 2.30
CA GLN A 56 8.20 19.36 2.21
C GLN A 56 6.79 19.81 1.85
N GLU A 57 6.41 19.70 0.58
CA GLU A 57 5.01 19.85 0.22
C GLU A 57 4.23 18.68 0.82
N PRO A 58 3.16 18.94 1.61
CA PRO A 58 2.15 17.93 1.88
C PRO A 58 1.64 17.45 0.52
N GLN A 59 1.75 16.15 0.25
CA GLN A 59 1.14 15.58 -0.94
C GLN A 59 0.14 14.53 -0.53
N ASP A 60 -1.04 14.61 -1.13
CA ASP A 60 -2.18 13.79 -0.77
C ASP A 60 -1.95 12.32 -1.15
N LEU A 61 -2.30 11.42 -0.23
CA LEU A 61 -2.24 9.98 -0.48
C LEU A 61 -3.36 9.58 -1.44
N PHE A 62 -3.05 9.48 -2.73
CA PHE A 62 -4.07 9.21 -3.74
C PHE A 62 -4.09 7.79 -4.29
N CYS A 63 -3.02 7.02 -4.09
CA CYS A 63 -2.85 5.76 -4.82
C CYS A 63 -3.51 4.56 -4.11
N PRO A 64 -4.57 3.94 -4.68
CA PRO A 64 -5.21 2.78 -4.05
C PRO A 64 -4.27 1.57 -3.96
N PHE A 65 -3.29 1.45 -4.86
CA PHE A 65 -2.29 0.37 -4.80
C PHE A 65 -1.31 0.55 -3.63
N VAL A 66 -0.94 1.79 -3.31
CA VAL A 66 -0.12 2.08 -2.11
C VAL A 66 -0.91 1.75 -0.85
N GLN A 67 -2.19 2.09 -0.84
CA GLN A 67 -3.05 1.83 0.30
C GLN A 67 -3.15 0.33 0.63
N ARG A 68 -3.18 -0.57 -0.36
CA ARG A 68 -3.12 -2.03 -0.11
C ARG A 68 -1.94 -2.42 0.78
N THR A 69 -0.74 -1.99 0.40
CA THR A 69 0.49 -2.28 1.16
C THR A 69 0.51 -1.58 2.51
N TRP A 70 -0.04 -0.38 2.59
CA TRP A 70 -0.09 0.37 3.83
C TRP A 70 -1.04 -0.28 4.85
N ILE A 71 -2.22 -0.70 4.41
CA ILE A 71 -3.16 -1.50 5.22
C ILE A 71 -2.46 -2.76 5.74
N ALA A 72 -1.70 -3.47 4.90
CA ALA A 72 -1.01 -4.69 5.34
C ALA A 72 0.05 -4.44 6.42
N LEU A 73 0.75 -3.30 6.35
CA LEU A 73 1.71 -2.90 7.38
C LEU A 73 1.02 -2.47 8.68
N GLU A 74 -0.08 -1.70 8.57
CA GLU A 74 -0.90 -1.26 9.70
C GLU A 74 -1.57 -2.43 10.42
N GLU A 75 -2.22 -3.34 9.69
CA GLU A 75 -2.86 -4.54 10.27
C GLU A 75 -1.86 -5.33 11.10
N ARG A 76 -0.62 -5.45 10.63
CA ARG A 76 0.38 -6.32 11.24
C ARG A 76 1.27 -5.60 12.24
N GLY A 77 1.10 -4.28 12.39
CA GLY A 77 1.95 -3.45 13.22
C GLY A 77 3.43 -3.56 12.86
N ILE A 78 3.77 -3.80 11.58
CA ILE A 78 5.15 -3.82 11.10
C ILE A 78 5.62 -2.37 11.08
N PRO A 79 6.63 -1.97 11.86
CA PRO A 79 7.10 -0.59 11.82
C PRO A 79 7.51 -0.14 10.40
N TYR A 80 7.44 1.15 10.11
CA TYR A 80 7.87 1.68 8.82
C TYR A 80 8.19 3.18 8.89
N GLN A 81 8.77 3.71 7.82
CA GLN A 81 9.15 5.11 7.62
C GLN A 81 8.54 5.57 6.31
N TYR A 82 7.44 6.29 6.35
CA TYR A 82 6.75 6.75 5.15
C TYR A 82 7.56 7.79 4.36
N LYS A 83 7.63 7.57 3.05
CA LYS A 83 8.15 8.54 2.08
C LYS A 83 7.17 8.63 0.93
N GLU A 84 6.56 9.80 0.84
CA GLU A 84 5.71 10.21 -0.27
C GLU A 84 6.54 10.34 -1.55
N VAL A 85 5.95 10.04 -2.70
CA VAL A 85 6.64 10.14 -3.98
C VAL A 85 5.82 11.02 -4.91
N ASN A 86 6.34 12.23 -5.17
CA ASN A 86 5.74 13.11 -6.16
C ASN A 86 5.82 12.45 -7.55
N PRO A 87 4.68 12.14 -8.20
CA PRO A 87 4.67 11.46 -9.49
C PRO A 87 5.23 12.30 -10.63
N TYR A 88 5.23 13.63 -10.49
CA TYR A 88 5.74 14.60 -11.48
C TYR A 88 7.21 14.95 -11.26
N LYS A 89 7.75 14.71 -10.06
CA LYS A 89 9.15 14.98 -9.70
C LYS A 89 9.72 13.85 -8.84
N LYS A 90 9.98 12.72 -9.49
CA LYS A 90 10.51 11.53 -8.82
C LYS A 90 11.96 11.75 -8.39
N GLU A 91 12.27 11.44 -7.14
CA GLU A 91 13.63 11.52 -6.61
C GLU A 91 14.56 10.55 -7.34
N LYS A 92 15.83 10.95 -7.54
CA LYS A 92 16.84 10.11 -8.20
C LYS A 92 16.99 8.75 -7.50
N HIS A 93 17.08 8.74 -6.16
CA HIS A 93 17.19 7.51 -5.38
C HIS A 93 16.04 6.54 -5.64
N PHE A 94 14.80 7.05 -5.73
CA PHE A 94 13.63 6.23 -6.02
C PHE A 94 13.70 5.59 -7.42
N LEU A 95 14.18 6.32 -8.42
CA LEU A 95 14.35 5.79 -9.78
C LEU A 95 15.53 4.82 -9.89
N ASP A 96 16.61 5.04 -9.13
CA ASP A 96 17.76 4.13 -9.10
C ASP A 96 17.34 2.73 -8.57
N ILE A 97 16.48 2.70 -7.55
CA ILE A 97 16.01 1.44 -6.94
C ILE A 97 14.76 0.86 -7.63
N ASN A 98 13.93 1.69 -8.27
CA ASN A 98 12.77 1.29 -9.04
C ASN A 98 12.74 2.03 -10.38
N PRO A 99 13.42 1.53 -11.43
CA PRO A 99 13.48 2.18 -12.73
C PRO A 99 12.11 2.35 -13.41
N LYS A 100 11.11 1.53 -13.04
CA LYS A 100 9.72 1.69 -13.51
C LYS A 100 9.04 2.92 -12.90
N GLY A 101 9.54 3.40 -11.76
CA GLY A 101 9.05 4.57 -11.05
C GLY A 101 7.60 4.46 -10.58
N LEU A 102 7.09 3.24 -10.39
CA LEU A 102 5.73 2.97 -9.92
C LEU A 102 5.68 2.89 -8.39
N VAL A 103 4.56 3.30 -7.81
CA VAL A 103 4.28 3.11 -6.37
C VAL A 103 3.11 2.13 -6.21
N PRO A 104 3.11 1.28 -5.16
CA PRO A 104 4.09 1.23 -4.07
C PRO A 104 5.42 0.58 -4.44
N ALA A 105 6.47 1.01 -3.74
CA ALA A 105 7.76 0.33 -3.69
C ALA A 105 8.35 0.44 -2.28
N ILE A 106 9.12 -0.58 -1.89
CA ILE A 106 9.88 -0.60 -0.65
C ILE A 106 11.37 -0.71 -0.94
N GLU A 107 12.17 -0.30 0.03
CA GLU A 107 13.57 -0.71 0.12
C GLU A 107 13.74 -1.45 1.45
N TYR A 108 14.22 -2.67 1.39
CA TYR A 108 14.45 -3.53 2.53
C TYR A 108 15.85 -4.13 2.42
N LYS A 109 16.69 -3.88 3.44
CA LYS A 109 18.08 -4.34 3.48
C LYS A 109 18.87 -4.01 2.21
N GLY A 110 18.70 -2.79 1.69
CA GLY A 110 19.38 -2.29 0.50
C GLY A 110 18.87 -2.86 -0.83
N LYS A 111 17.76 -3.60 -0.82
CA LYS A 111 17.11 -4.15 -2.03
C LYS A 111 15.73 -3.53 -2.20
N ALA A 112 15.32 -3.29 -3.43
CA ALA A 112 13.98 -2.78 -3.72
C ALA A 112 13.04 -3.85 -4.27
N LEU A 113 11.77 -3.70 -3.90
CA LEU A 113 10.64 -4.47 -4.41
C LEU A 113 9.49 -3.51 -4.70
N TYR A 114 8.64 -3.88 -5.65
CA TYR A 114 7.45 -3.15 -6.07
C TYR A 114 6.34 -4.16 -6.39
N GLU A 115 5.20 -3.67 -6.89
CA GLU A 115 3.92 -4.40 -7.04
C GLU A 115 3.19 -4.61 -5.72
N SER A 116 2.04 -3.95 -5.54
CA SER A 116 1.35 -3.92 -4.23
C SER A 116 1.04 -5.30 -3.67
N LEU A 117 0.62 -6.24 -4.52
CA LEU A 117 0.23 -7.60 -4.10
C LEU A 117 1.45 -8.44 -3.73
N ILE A 118 2.56 -8.29 -4.47
CA ILE A 118 3.83 -8.96 -4.15
C ILE A 118 4.38 -8.42 -2.83
N LEU A 119 4.30 -7.12 -2.60
CA LEU A 119 4.72 -6.49 -1.36
C LEU A 119 3.92 -6.99 -0.15
N MET A 120 2.60 -7.14 -0.30
CA MET A 120 1.75 -7.71 0.75
C MET A 120 2.16 -9.14 1.12
N GLU A 121 2.45 -10.01 0.14
CA GLU A 121 2.96 -11.36 0.40
C GLU A 121 4.38 -11.33 0.99
N PHE A 122 5.25 -10.46 0.48
CA PHE A 122 6.60 -10.30 1.02
C PHE A 122 6.57 -9.96 2.52
N PHE A 123 5.63 -9.15 2.98
CA PHE A 123 5.50 -8.88 4.41
C PHE A 123 5.13 -10.15 5.20
N GLU A 124 4.33 -11.07 4.65
CA GLU A 124 3.98 -12.36 5.30
C GLU A 124 5.22 -13.22 5.52
N ASP A 125 6.11 -13.23 4.54
CA ASP A 125 7.32 -14.05 4.56
C ASP A 125 8.46 -13.41 5.36
N ALA A 126 8.65 -12.10 5.25
CA ALA A 126 9.77 -11.38 5.86
C ALA A 126 9.58 -11.05 7.35
N PHE A 127 8.33 -11.05 7.82
CA PHE A 127 7.96 -10.64 9.19
C PHE A 127 6.98 -11.62 9.86
N PRO A 128 7.25 -12.94 9.88
CA PRO A 128 6.31 -13.96 10.36
C PRO A 128 5.91 -13.83 11.86
N GLU A 129 6.72 -13.11 12.64
CA GLU A 129 6.50 -12.80 14.05
C GLU A 129 5.42 -11.74 14.29
N TYR A 130 5.14 -10.89 13.29
CA TYR A 130 4.12 -9.84 13.37
C TYR A 130 2.74 -10.41 13.06
N LYS A 131 1.78 -10.14 13.95
CA LYS A 131 0.41 -10.66 13.92
C LYS A 131 -0.61 -9.52 13.86
N PRO A 132 -1.85 -9.78 13.39
CA PRO A 132 -2.34 -11.02 12.76
C PRO A 132 -1.63 -11.39 11.44
N ARG A 133 -1.73 -12.64 10.99
CA ARG A 133 -1.38 -12.99 9.60
C ARG A 133 -2.56 -12.66 8.69
N LEU A 134 -2.30 -12.14 7.50
CA LEU A 134 -3.30 -11.88 6.47
C LEU A 134 -3.44 -13.05 5.48
N LEU A 135 -2.54 -14.03 5.56
CA LEU A 135 -2.68 -15.33 4.93
C LEU A 135 -2.94 -16.41 5.99
N PRO A 136 -3.81 -17.39 5.69
CA PRO A 136 -3.96 -18.58 6.53
C PRO A 136 -2.67 -19.43 6.49
N ASP A 137 -2.55 -20.36 7.43
CA ASP A 137 -1.41 -21.28 7.50
C ASP A 137 -1.56 -22.46 6.52
N ASP A 138 -2.79 -22.92 6.28
CA ASP A 138 -3.06 -24.03 5.36
C ASP A 138 -2.70 -23.69 3.90
N PRO A 139 -1.92 -24.55 3.19
CA PRO A 139 -1.51 -24.28 1.82
C PRO A 139 -2.65 -24.09 0.82
N PHE A 140 -3.75 -24.84 0.96
CA PHE A 140 -4.91 -24.74 0.08
C PHE A 140 -5.64 -23.42 0.32
N ASP A 141 -5.88 -23.05 1.58
CA ASP A 141 -6.53 -21.79 1.90
C ASP A 141 -5.66 -20.58 1.48
N ARG A 142 -4.33 -20.69 1.54
CA ARG A 142 -3.41 -19.68 0.98
C ARG A 142 -3.60 -19.53 -0.52
N ALA A 143 -3.70 -20.65 -1.25
CA ALA A 143 -3.97 -20.62 -2.68
C ALA A 143 -5.37 -20.06 -2.99
N TYR A 144 -6.36 -20.36 -2.16
CA TYR A 144 -7.72 -19.81 -2.26
C TYR A 144 -7.72 -18.29 -2.07
N VAL A 145 -6.99 -17.76 -1.09
CA VAL A 145 -6.79 -16.30 -0.93
C VAL A 145 -6.17 -15.70 -2.19
N ARG A 146 -5.09 -16.29 -2.71
CA ARG A 146 -4.43 -15.79 -3.93
C ARG A 146 -5.37 -15.77 -5.14
N LEU A 147 -6.21 -16.79 -5.29
CA LEU A 147 -7.21 -16.84 -6.35
C LEU A 147 -8.20 -15.67 -6.29
N TRP A 148 -8.63 -15.30 -5.09
CA TRP A 148 -9.58 -14.20 -4.91
C TRP A 148 -8.94 -12.82 -4.92
N VAL A 149 -7.68 -12.70 -4.50
CA VAL A 149 -6.85 -11.53 -4.79
C VAL A 149 -6.71 -11.34 -6.31
N ASP A 150 -6.53 -12.42 -7.07
CA ASP A 150 -6.45 -12.39 -8.53
C ASP A 150 -7.79 -11.96 -9.17
N HIS A 151 -8.93 -12.43 -8.65
CA HIS A 151 -10.26 -11.94 -9.06
C HIS A 151 -10.41 -10.44 -8.82
N VAL A 152 -10.00 -9.94 -7.66
CA VAL A 152 -10.01 -8.50 -7.37
C VAL A 152 -9.15 -7.74 -8.38
N ALA A 153 -7.91 -8.21 -8.62
CA ALA A 153 -6.96 -7.56 -9.51
C ALA A 153 -7.40 -7.57 -10.99
N LYS A 154 -8.01 -8.65 -11.47
CA LYS A 154 -8.33 -8.85 -12.89
C LYS A 154 -9.76 -8.50 -13.27
N GLN A 155 -10.71 -8.56 -12.33
CA GLN A 155 -12.13 -8.34 -12.61
C GLN A 155 -12.62 -7.05 -11.97
N VAL A 156 -12.49 -6.93 -10.64
CA VAL A 156 -13.09 -5.83 -9.88
C VAL A 156 -12.41 -4.50 -10.18
N VAL A 157 -11.08 -4.44 -10.05
CA VAL A 157 -10.31 -3.20 -10.25
C VAL A 157 -10.40 -2.67 -11.69
N PRO A 158 -10.21 -3.49 -12.74
CA PRO A 158 -10.34 -3.00 -14.11
C PRO A 158 -11.76 -2.53 -14.44
N ALA A 159 -12.80 -3.24 -13.96
CA ALA A 159 -14.18 -2.82 -14.15
C ALA A 159 -14.47 -1.48 -13.46
N PHE A 160 -14.02 -1.29 -12.21
CA PHE A 160 -14.10 0.01 -11.52
C PHE A 160 -13.47 1.13 -12.36
N MET A 161 -12.24 0.92 -12.84
CA MET A 161 -11.51 1.91 -13.62
C MET A 161 -12.21 2.23 -14.95
N ARG A 162 -12.75 1.23 -15.66
CA ARG A 162 -13.56 1.44 -16.87
C ARG A 162 -14.79 2.29 -16.57
N THR A 163 -15.51 1.99 -15.49
CA THR A 163 -16.71 2.74 -15.07
C THR A 163 -16.38 4.20 -14.76
N VAL A 164 -15.28 4.47 -14.03
CA VAL A 164 -14.83 5.83 -13.76
C VAL A 164 -14.47 6.58 -15.05
N MET A 165 -13.69 5.95 -15.93
CA MET A 165 -13.10 6.61 -17.09
C MET A 165 -14.00 6.65 -18.34
N ALA A 166 -15.12 5.92 -18.36
CA ALA A 166 -16.06 5.91 -19.48
C ALA A 166 -16.69 7.29 -19.71
N GLN A 167 -16.62 7.78 -20.95
CA GLN A 167 -17.14 9.10 -21.34
C GLN A 167 -18.57 9.00 -21.87
N GLU A 168 -18.90 7.95 -22.61
CA GLU A 168 -20.23 7.71 -23.18
C GLU A 168 -21.18 7.09 -22.14
N PRO A 169 -22.42 7.61 -21.99
CA PRO A 169 -23.40 7.07 -21.02
C PRO A 169 -23.70 5.58 -21.19
N GLU A 170 -23.74 5.10 -22.44
CA GLU A 170 -23.97 3.68 -22.76
C GLU A 170 -22.81 2.82 -22.23
N LYS A 171 -21.57 3.26 -22.43
CA LYS A 171 -20.38 2.60 -21.90
C LYS A 171 -20.29 2.68 -20.39
N GLN A 172 -20.73 3.78 -19.78
CA GLN A 172 -20.80 3.88 -18.32
C GLN A 172 -21.73 2.81 -17.73
N LYS A 173 -22.92 2.63 -18.33
CA LYS A 173 -23.87 1.58 -17.91
C LYS A 173 -23.33 0.17 -18.13
N GLU A 174 -22.76 -0.11 -19.31
CA GLU A 174 -22.15 -1.41 -19.63
C GLU A 174 -21.05 -1.78 -18.63
N ASN A 175 -20.11 -0.86 -18.39
CA ASN A 175 -19.01 -1.09 -17.44
C ASN A 175 -19.50 -1.22 -15.99
N LEU A 176 -20.55 -0.48 -15.61
CA LEU A 176 -21.16 -0.61 -14.29
C LEU A 176 -21.80 -1.98 -14.09
N GLU A 177 -22.49 -2.53 -15.10
CA GLU A 177 -23.04 -3.89 -15.02
C GLU A 177 -21.94 -4.95 -14.92
N GLU A 178 -20.82 -4.79 -15.64
CA GLU A 178 -19.65 -5.64 -15.46
C GLU A 178 -19.08 -5.56 -14.03
N TYR A 179 -19.01 -4.35 -13.48
CA TYR A 179 -18.55 -4.13 -12.11
C TYR A 179 -19.47 -4.82 -11.10
N TYR A 180 -20.80 -4.68 -11.25
CA TYR A 180 -21.77 -5.41 -10.43
C TYR A 180 -21.61 -6.92 -10.54
N LYS A 181 -21.43 -7.46 -11.75
CA LYS A 181 -21.19 -8.89 -11.95
C LYS A 181 -19.93 -9.36 -11.22
N ALA A 182 -18.83 -8.60 -11.32
CA ALA A 182 -17.58 -8.93 -10.64
C ALA A 182 -17.72 -8.89 -9.11
N LEU A 183 -18.45 -7.92 -8.57
CA LEU A 183 -18.72 -7.81 -7.14
C LEU A 183 -19.66 -8.90 -6.63
N ARG A 184 -20.70 -9.29 -7.40
CA ARG A 184 -21.59 -10.41 -7.04
C ARG A 184 -20.81 -11.72 -6.97
N ALA A 185 -20.00 -12.02 -7.99
CA ALA A 185 -19.15 -13.21 -8.00
C ALA A 185 -18.17 -13.26 -6.81
N PHE A 186 -17.63 -12.12 -6.41
CA PHE A 186 -16.81 -11.99 -5.20
C PHE A 186 -17.64 -12.26 -3.93
N THR A 187 -18.78 -11.58 -3.81
CA THR A 187 -19.66 -11.60 -2.63
C THR A 187 -20.27 -12.97 -2.38
N ASP A 188 -20.49 -13.76 -3.43
CA ASP A 188 -20.94 -15.15 -3.32
C ASP A 188 -20.00 -16.00 -2.47
N LYS A 189 -18.70 -15.67 -2.45
CA LYS A 189 -17.68 -16.41 -1.67
C LYS A 189 -17.34 -15.80 -0.33
N VAL A 190 -17.79 -14.57 -0.04
CA VAL A 190 -17.59 -13.94 1.27
C VAL A 190 -18.28 -14.79 2.34
N LYS A 191 -17.56 -15.20 3.38
CA LYS A 191 -18.14 -15.94 4.51
C LYS A 191 -18.77 -15.01 5.55
N GLY A 192 -18.25 -13.80 5.69
CA GLY A 192 -18.75 -12.77 6.61
C GLY A 192 -18.17 -12.90 8.02
N PRO A 193 -17.76 -11.80 8.69
CA PRO A 193 -17.88 -10.42 8.23
C PRO A 193 -16.84 -9.99 7.17
N TYR A 194 -15.73 -10.70 7.02
CA TYR A 194 -14.73 -10.52 5.96
C TYR A 194 -14.74 -11.72 4.99
N PHE A 195 -13.85 -11.71 4.00
CA PHE A 195 -13.85 -12.69 2.92
C PHE A 195 -13.78 -14.14 3.43
N LEU A 196 -12.83 -14.42 4.34
CA LEU A 196 -12.65 -15.74 4.96
C LEU A 196 -13.53 -15.99 6.20
N GLY A 197 -14.32 -15.00 6.62
CA GLY A 197 -15.12 -15.07 7.85
C GLY A 197 -14.68 -13.97 8.83
N GLU A 198 -14.43 -14.34 10.09
CA GLU A 198 -13.97 -13.41 11.13
C GLU A 198 -12.56 -12.87 10.88
N GLN A 199 -11.72 -13.59 10.14
CA GLN A 199 -10.35 -13.19 9.87
C GLN A 199 -10.27 -12.24 8.67
N PHE A 200 -9.74 -11.04 8.90
CA PHE A 200 -9.33 -10.12 7.84
C PHE A 200 -8.10 -10.68 7.10
N SER A 201 -8.14 -10.69 5.77
CA SER A 201 -7.16 -11.38 4.93
C SER A 201 -6.58 -10.49 3.83
N LEU A 202 -5.60 -10.99 3.08
CA LEU A 202 -5.08 -10.29 1.90
C LEU A 202 -6.16 -9.99 0.85
N VAL A 203 -7.22 -10.79 0.77
CA VAL A 203 -8.35 -10.52 -0.14
C VAL A 203 -9.01 -9.20 0.23
N ASP A 204 -9.26 -8.99 1.51
CA ASP A 204 -9.93 -7.80 2.03
C ASP A 204 -9.04 -6.57 1.88
N ALA A 205 -7.76 -6.66 2.28
CA ALA A 205 -6.79 -5.60 2.09
C ALA A 205 -6.58 -5.23 0.60
N ALA A 206 -6.69 -6.21 -0.31
CA ALA A 206 -6.56 -5.98 -1.74
C ALA A 206 -7.77 -5.23 -2.34
N LEU A 207 -8.95 -5.32 -1.73
CA LEU A 207 -10.19 -4.70 -2.23
C LEU A 207 -10.58 -3.41 -1.48
N ALA A 208 -10.19 -3.27 -0.21
CA ALA A 208 -10.54 -2.15 0.65
C ALA A 208 -10.32 -0.75 0.03
N PRO A 209 -9.22 -0.48 -0.71
CA PRO A 209 -9.02 0.83 -1.34
C PRO A 209 -10.10 1.21 -2.36
N TRP A 210 -10.75 0.23 -3.00
CA TRP A 210 -11.85 0.49 -3.94
C TRP A 210 -13.19 0.62 -3.21
N VAL A 211 -13.38 -0.11 -2.11
CA VAL A 211 -14.56 0.05 -1.24
C VAL A 211 -14.65 1.48 -0.72
N VAL A 212 -13.58 2.03 -0.15
CA VAL A 212 -13.58 3.40 0.39
C VAL A 212 -13.65 4.50 -0.68
N ARG A 213 -13.60 4.11 -1.96
CA ARG A 213 -13.65 5.01 -3.12
C ARG A 213 -14.88 4.79 -3.99
N ASP A 214 -15.79 3.88 -3.61
CA ASP A 214 -16.97 3.58 -4.39
C ASP A 214 -18.00 4.74 -4.43
N TYR A 215 -17.89 5.68 -3.49
CA TYR A 215 -18.63 6.96 -3.54
C TYR A 215 -18.40 7.72 -4.86
N ILE A 216 -17.22 7.60 -5.48
CA ILE A 216 -16.91 8.27 -6.76
C ILE A 216 -17.85 7.80 -7.86
N ILE A 217 -18.05 6.49 -7.98
CA ILE A 217 -18.98 5.93 -8.98
C ILE A 217 -20.43 6.01 -8.51
N ALA A 218 -20.69 6.10 -7.20
CA ALA A 218 -22.04 6.34 -6.68
C ALA A 218 -22.55 7.72 -7.12
N GLU A 219 -21.75 8.75 -6.87
CA GLU A 219 -22.09 10.15 -7.16
C GLU A 219 -22.08 10.46 -8.66
N ASN A 220 -21.24 9.79 -9.44
CA ASN A 220 -20.98 10.17 -10.84
C ASN A 220 -21.45 9.15 -11.89
N ARG A 221 -21.76 7.91 -11.49
CA ARG A 221 -22.02 6.80 -12.42
C ARG A 221 -23.26 5.97 -12.05
N GLY A 222 -24.01 6.34 -11.02
CA GLY A 222 -25.24 5.65 -10.62
C GLY A 222 -25.02 4.30 -9.93
N TYR A 223 -23.83 4.07 -9.38
CA TYR A 223 -23.55 2.88 -8.57
C TYR A 223 -24.28 2.95 -7.22
N SER A 224 -24.76 1.81 -6.72
CA SER A 224 -25.13 1.65 -5.31
C SER A 224 -24.70 0.28 -4.79
N ARG A 225 -24.39 0.20 -3.49
CA ARG A 225 -24.04 -1.07 -2.84
C ARG A 225 -25.23 -2.02 -2.81
N GLU A 226 -26.43 -1.47 -2.64
CA GLU A 226 -27.71 -2.19 -2.63
C GLU A 226 -27.98 -2.92 -3.96
N ALA A 227 -27.59 -2.32 -5.10
CA ALA A 227 -27.76 -2.95 -6.40
C ALA A 227 -26.90 -4.22 -6.57
N VAL A 228 -25.79 -4.35 -5.83
CA VAL A 228 -25.00 -5.58 -5.77
C VAL A 228 -25.70 -6.63 -4.91
N GLY A 229 -26.22 -6.21 -3.75
CA GLY A 229 -26.98 -7.01 -2.79
C GLY A 229 -26.57 -6.77 -1.34
N ASP A 230 -27.45 -7.08 -0.39
CA ASP A 230 -27.27 -6.78 1.05
C ASP A 230 -25.97 -7.36 1.63
N LYS A 231 -25.56 -8.53 1.15
CA LYS A 231 -24.30 -9.17 1.58
C LYS A 231 -23.07 -8.36 1.17
N TRP A 232 -23.09 -7.73 -0.01
CA TRP A 232 -22.00 -6.86 -0.45
C TRP A 232 -22.00 -5.57 0.36
N LYS A 233 -23.17 -4.98 0.60
CA LYS A 233 -23.31 -3.78 1.42
C LYS A 233 -22.72 -4.01 2.82
N ALA A 234 -23.13 -5.09 3.49
CA ALA A 234 -22.61 -5.43 4.82
C ALA A 234 -21.09 -5.69 4.83
N TYR A 235 -20.57 -6.37 3.80
CA TYR A 235 -19.13 -6.57 3.64
C TYR A 235 -18.38 -5.24 3.46
N ALA A 236 -18.87 -4.37 2.58
CA ALA A 236 -18.26 -3.07 2.28
C ALA A 236 -18.25 -2.16 3.51
N GLU A 237 -19.37 -2.06 4.24
CA GLU A 237 -19.49 -1.30 5.48
C GLU A 237 -18.53 -1.82 6.57
N LYS A 238 -18.34 -3.14 6.65
CA LYS A 238 -17.36 -3.72 7.57
C LYS A 238 -15.93 -3.38 7.19
N VAL A 239 -15.59 -3.48 5.91
CA VAL A 239 -14.23 -3.23 5.42
C VAL A 239 -13.85 -1.76 5.55
N GLU A 240 -14.74 -0.83 5.20
CA GLU A 240 -14.42 0.60 5.27
C GLU A 240 -14.25 1.14 6.70
N THR A 241 -14.85 0.46 7.68
CA THR A 241 -14.75 0.81 9.10
C THR A 241 -13.58 0.12 9.81
N ARG A 242 -12.79 -0.70 9.11
CA ARG A 242 -11.60 -1.36 9.66
C ARG A 242 -10.54 -0.32 10.03
N GLU A 243 -9.98 -0.40 11.23
CA GLU A 243 -9.03 0.59 11.75
C GLU A 243 -7.81 0.82 10.83
N SER A 244 -7.20 -0.24 10.32
CA SER A 244 -6.07 -0.15 9.37
C SER A 244 -6.44 0.52 8.04
N VAL A 245 -7.71 0.40 7.61
CA VAL A 245 -8.23 1.07 6.41
C VAL A 245 -8.43 2.55 6.71
N LEU A 246 -9.03 2.88 7.85
CA LEU A 246 -9.23 4.26 8.30
C LEU A 246 -7.91 5.03 8.50
N LYS A 247 -6.86 4.37 8.98
CA LYS A 247 -5.52 4.98 9.14
C LYS A 247 -4.83 5.31 7.82
N THR A 248 -5.33 4.80 6.69
CA THR A 248 -4.67 4.87 5.39
C THR A 248 -5.52 5.54 4.31
N ILE A 249 -6.54 6.30 4.72
CA ILE A 249 -7.33 7.15 3.83
C ILE A 249 -6.97 8.63 4.05
N SER A 250 -6.85 9.39 2.96
CA SER A 250 -6.97 10.86 2.98
C SER A 250 -8.42 11.31 3.03
N GLU A 251 -8.63 12.60 3.29
CA GLU A 251 -9.96 13.21 3.23
C GLU A 251 -10.51 13.20 1.80
N LYS A 252 -11.83 13.16 1.66
CA LYS A 252 -12.51 13.04 0.35
C LYS A 252 -12.19 14.18 -0.60
N GLU A 253 -12.03 15.39 -0.07
CA GLU A 253 -11.76 16.61 -0.83
C GLU A 253 -10.46 16.48 -1.65
N HIS A 254 -9.44 15.86 -1.07
CA HIS A 254 -8.16 15.59 -1.72
C HIS A 254 -8.24 14.54 -2.84
N TYR A 255 -9.19 13.61 -2.78
CA TYR A 255 -9.44 12.67 -3.86
C TYR A 255 -10.23 13.31 -5.01
N ALA A 256 -11.09 14.28 -4.72
CA ALA A 256 -12.02 14.86 -5.69
C ALA A 256 -11.27 15.46 -6.90
N GLU A 257 -10.20 16.22 -6.68
CA GLU A 257 -9.41 16.81 -7.77
C GLU A 257 -8.77 15.75 -8.68
N ILE A 258 -8.26 14.68 -8.07
CA ILE A 258 -7.58 13.61 -8.77
C ILE A 258 -8.59 12.79 -9.57
N TYR A 259 -9.69 12.39 -8.94
CA TYR A 259 -10.73 11.62 -9.61
C TYR A 259 -11.51 12.44 -10.63
N ALA A 260 -11.61 13.76 -10.49
CA ALA A 260 -12.15 14.62 -11.54
C ALA A 260 -11.37 14.45 -12.86
N ARG A 261 -10.04 14.30 -12.79
CA ARG A 261 -9.23 13.99 -13.99
C ARG A 261 -9.46 12.58 -14.52
N TYR A 262 -9.71 11.59 -13.67
CA TYR A 262 -10.08 10.25 -14.14
C TYR A 262 -11.46 10.24 -14.79
N LEU A 263 -12.44 10.95 -14.20
CA LEU A 263 -13.81 11.08 -14.70
C LEU A 263 -13.85 11.76 -16.07
N ARG A 264 -12.95 12.73 -16.32
CA ARG A 264 -12.74 13.36 -17.65
C ARG A 264 -11.79 12.58 -18.58
N ASN A 265 -11.29 11.42 -18.15
CA ASN A 265 -10.30 10.61 -18.87
C ASN A 265 -8.97 11.36 -19.20
N GLU A 266 -8.61 12.37 -18.41
CA GLU A 266 -7.42 13.21 -18.55
C GLU A 266 -6.26 12.79 -17.61
N ALA A 267 -6.52 11.85 -16.71
CA ALA A 267 -5.53 11.37 -15.74
C ALA A 267 -4.28 10.83 -16.45
N GLN A 268 -3.10 11.19 -15.94
CA GLN A 268 -1.79 10.84 -16.51
C GLN A 268 -1.03 9.78 -15.69
N SER A 269 -1.70 9.12 -14.75
CA SER A 269 -1.11 7.97 -14.07
C SER A 269 -0.83 6.84 -15.06
N GLU A 270 0.12 5.97 -14.74
CA GLU A 270 0.41 4.80 -15.56
C GLU A 270 -0.80 3.85 -15.66
N ALA A 271 -1.62 3.75 -14.60
CA ALA A 271 -2.88 3.01 -14.63
C ALA A 271 -3.87 3.61 -15.64
N ALA A 272 -4.06 4.94 -15.66
CA ALA A 272 -4.93 5.59 -16.64
C ALA A 272 -4.42 5.41 -18.08
N LYS A 273 -3.09 5.49 -18.29
CA LYS A 273 -2.47 5.26 -19.60
C LYS A 273 -2.63 3.81 -20.05
N ALA A 274 -2.43 2.84 -19.16
CA ALA A 274 -2.62 1.42 -19.44
C ALA A 274 -4.07 1.10 -19.80
N MET A 275 -5.02 1.64 -19.03
CA MET A 275 -6.46 1.55 -19.31
C MET A 275 -6.81 2.03 -20.71
N ARG A 276 -6.36 3.24 -21.09
CA ARG A 276 -6.60 3.78 -22.46
C ARG A 276 -5.94 2.94 -23.55
N ALA A 277 -4.80 2.33 -23.26
CA ALA A 277 -4.09 1.46 -24.19
C ALA A 277 -4.62 0.01 -24.23
N GLY A 278 -5.64 -0.34 -23.42
CA GLY A 278 -6.14 -1.72 -23.31
C GLY A 278 -5.13 -2.70 -22.73
N ARG A 279 -4.16 -2.22 -21.95
CA ARG A 279 -3.10 -3.05 -21.33
C ARG A 279 -3.42 -3.35 -19.86
N PRO A 280 -2.97 -4.50 -19.32
CA PRO A 280 -3.01 -4.75 -17.88
C PRO A 280 -2.10 -3.77 -17.13
N PHE A 281 -2.43 -3.51 -15.86
CA PHE A 281 -1.70 -2.64 -14.93
C PHE A 281 -1.85 -3.14 -13.50
#